data_AF-A0AA41K6T2-F1
#
_entry.id   AF-A0AA41K6T2-F1
#
_cell.length_a   1.000
_cell.length_b   1.000
_cell.length_c   1.000
_cell.angle_alpha   90.00
_cell.angle_beta   90.00
_cell.angle_gamma   90.00
#
_symmetry.space_group_name_H-M   'P 1'
#
loop_
_entity.id
_entity.type
_entity.pdbx_description
1 polymer ?
#
loop_
_entity_poly.entity_id
_entity_poly.type
_entity_poly.pdbx_seq_one_letter_code
_entity_poly.pdbx_strand_id
1 'polypeptide(L)'
;MYEYYICDTADDEIFRKQCVAIEKNIAPLKKEKLLEDVDGSLIQIYGYMGSKIKVYCDHFIDEVCVKSEIELKHFFGTTGQ
;
A
#
# COMPACT_ATOMS: atom_id res chain seq x y z
N MET A 1 -7.63 -11.93 -3.97
CA MET A 1 -6.84 -10.67 -3.94
C MET A 1 -7.73 -9.62 -3.33
N TYR A 2 -7.26 -8.95 -2.28
CA TYR A 2 -7.97 -7.88 -1.59
C TYR A 2 -7.55 -6.55 -2.18
N GLU A 3 -8.52 -5.65 -2.34
CA GLU A 3 -8.30 -4.29 -2.82
C GLU A 3 -8.91 -3.32 -1.81
N TYR A 4 -8.11 -2.34 -1.42
CA TYR A 4 -8.48 -1.31 -0.45
C TYR A 4 -8.32 0.03 -1.13
N TYR A 5 -9.44 0.68 -1.40
CA TYR A 5 -9.48 2.03 -1.91
C TYR A 5 -9.19 3.01 -0.76
N ILE A 6 -8.16 3.85 -0.92
CA ILE A 6 -7.69 4.73 0.15
C ILE A 6 -8.07 6.19 -0.13
N CYS A 7 -7.86 6.66 -1.36
CA CYS A 7 -8.12 8.04 -1.76
C CYS A 7 -8.56 8.09 -3.21
N ASP A 8 -9.50 8.98 -3.52
CA ASP A 8 -10.02 9.26 -4.86
C ASP A 8 -9.24 10.33 -5.63
N THR A 9 -8.02 10.60 -5.21
CA THR A 9 -7.08 11.48 -5.92
C THR A 9 -5.68 10.87 -5.81
N ALA A 10 -4.86 11.02 -6.84
CA ALA A 10 -3.46 10.65 -6.77
C ALA A 10 -2.73 11.61 -5.83
N ASP A 11 -2.38 11.12 -4.64
CA ASP A 11 -1.74 11.91 -3.60
C ASP A 11 -0.53 11.16 -3.03
N ASP A 12 0.66 11.65 -3.36
CA ASP A 12 1.94 11.15 -2.88
C ASP A 12 2.04 11.11 -1.35
N GLU A 13 1.43 12.07 -0.65
CA GLU A 13 1.45 12.13 0.80
C GLU A 13 0.59 11.01 1.39
N ILE A 14 -0.60 10.78 0.83
CA ILE A 14 -1.46 9.65 1.21
C ILE A 14 -0.77 8.33 0.91
N PHE A 15 -0.16 8.18 -0.28
CA PHE A 15 0.64 7.01 -0.64
C PHE A 15 1.74 6.72 0.39
N ARG A 16 2.52 7.74 0.77
CA ARG A 16 3.58 7.62 1.77
C ARG A 16 3.03 7.25 3.15
N LYS A 17 1.91 7.83 3.56
CA LYS A 17 1.23 7.47 4.82
C LYS A 17 0.81 6.00 4.83
N GLN A 18 0.28 5.48 3.72
CA GLN A 18 -0.07 4.06 3.62
C GLN A 18 1.15 3.14 3.69
N CYS A 19 2.23 3.51 3.00
CA CYS A 19 3.51 2.81 3.08
C CYS A 19 4.00 2.69 4.54
N VAL A 20 4.03 3.83 5.26
CA VAL A 20 4.43 3.88 6.68
C VAL A 20 3.49 3.04 7.56
N ALA A 21 2.18 3.08 7.32
CA ALA A 21 1.22 2.31 8.08
C ALA A 21 1.43 0.80 7.91
N ILE A 22 1.69 0.33 6.68
CA ILE A 22 2.02 -1.07 6.39
C ILE A 22 3.34 -1.47 7.05
N GLU A 23 4.40 -0.67 6.88
CA GLU A 23 5.72 -0.93 7.47
C GLU A 23 5.67 -0.99 9.01
N LYS A 24 4.76 -0.23 9.64
CA LYS A 24 4.60 -0.20 11.10
C LYS A 24 3.76 -1.36 11.65
N ASN A 25 2.68 -1.74 10.98
CA ASN A 25 1.71 -2.69 11.52
C ASN A 25 1.95 -4.13 11.03
N ILE A 26 2.71 -4.33 9.94
CA ILE A 26 2.93 -5.64 9.35
C ILE A 26 4.41 -6.01 9.51
N ALA A 27 4.68 -7.04 10.30
CA ALA A 27 6.03 -7.59 10.48
C ALA A 27 5.99 -9.13 10.61
N PRO A 28 6.98 -9.85 10.07
CA PRO A 28 8.12 -9.37 9.30
C PRO A 28 7.73 -9.00 7.85
N LEU A 29 8.21 -7.86 7.36
CA LEU A 29 7.88 -7.33 6.04
C LEU A 29 9.16 -7.04 5.23
N LYS A 30 9.18 -7.47 3.97
CA LYS A 30 10.27 -7.18 3.03
C LYS A 30 9.84 -6.06 2.09
N LYS A 31 10.42 -4.88 2.24
CA LYS A 31 10.22 -3.76 1.30
C LYS A 31 11.04 -3.98 0.03
N GLU A 32 10.38 -3.96 -1.13
CA GLU A 32 11.05 -3.95 -2.42
C GLU A 32 11.35 -2.51 -2.89
N LYS A 33 12.03 -2.37 -4.03
CA LYS A 33 12.33 -1.06 -4.60
C LYS A 33 11.02 -0.35 -5.00
N LEU A 34 10.93 0.94 -4.71
CA LEU A 34 9.87 1.81 -5.24
C LEU A 34 9.96 1.82 -6.77
N LEU A 35 8.83 1.62 -7.43
CA LEU A 35 8.69 1.73 -8.88
C LEU A 35 7.98 3.05 -9.18
N GLU A 36 8.42 3.71 -10.23
CA GLU A 36 7.86 4.95 -10.75
C GLU A 36 7.64 4.76 -12.24
N ASP A 37 6.42 5.02 -12.69
CA ASP A 37 6.02 5.00 -14.09
C ASP A 37 6.29 6.35 -14.78
N VAL A 38 6.28 6.37 -16.11
CA VAL A 38 6.60 7.57 -16.92
C VAL A 38 5.63 8.73 -16.65
N ASP A 39 4.41 8.42 -16.25
CA ASP A 39 3.34 9.37 -15.91
C ASP A 39 3.49 9.96 -14.48
N GLY A 40 4.44 9.47 -13.68
CA GLY A 40 4.61 9.86 -12.28
C GLY A 40 3.87 8.96 -11.28
N SER A 41 3.13 7.97 -11.78
CA SER A 41 2.49 6.96 -10.93
C SER A 41 3.52 6.16 -10.13
N LEU A 42 3.23 5.94 -8.84
CA LEU A 42 4.14 5.27 -7.90
C LEU A 42 3.60 3.92 -7.45
N ILE A 43 4.47 2.91 -7.36
CA ILE A 43 4.12 1.59 -6.86
C ILE A 43 5.16 1.13 -5.84
N GLN A 44 4.71 0.93 -4.60
CA GLN A 44 5.53 0.32 -3.55
C GLN A 44 5.09 -1.12 -3.33
N ILE A 45 6.03 -2.04 -3.48
CA ILE A 45 5.79 -3.48 -3.29
C ILE A 45 6.41 -3.93 -1.97
N TYR A 46 5.68 -4.78 -1.25
CA TYR A 46 6.12 -5.44 -0.04
C TYR A 46 5.84 -6.94 -0.11
N GLY A 47 6.76 -7.75 0.43
CA GLY A 47 6.62 -9.18 0.61
C GLY A 47 6.38 -9.54 2.08
N TYR A 48 5.36 -10.32 2.36
CA TYR A 48 5.00 -10.83 3.69
C TYR A 48 4.72 -12.34 3.62
N MET A 49 5.54 -13.17 4.27
CA MET A 49 5.35 -14.63 4.35
C MET A 49 5.03 -15.31 3.00
N GLY A 50 5.68 -14.86 1.92
CA GLY A 50 5.45 -15.39 0.55
C GLY A 50 4.29 -14.75 -0.20
N SER A 51 3.49 -13.90 0.45
CA SER A 51 2.44 -13.06 -0.15
C SER A 51 2.94 -11.65 -0.48
N LYS A 52 2.30 -10.98 -1.42
CA LYS A 52 2.62 -9.61 -1.85
C LYS A 52 1.54 -8.61 -1.46
N ILE A 53 2.01 -7.44 -1.07
CA ILE A 53 1.21 -6.25 -0.79
C ILE A 53 1.76 -5.14 -1.66
N LYS A 54 0.89 -4.40 -2.35
CA LYS A 54 1.26 -3.35 -3.28
C LYS A 54 0.44 -2.11 -2.97
N VAL A 55 1.11 -0.99 -2.78
CA VAL A 55 0.50 0.34 -2.68
C VAL A 55 0.66 0.99 -4.04
N TYR A 56 -0.41 1.54 -4.57
CA TYR A 56 -0.47 2.24 -5.85
C TYR A 56 -0.86 3.70 -5.61
N CYS A 57 -0.15 4.61 -6.25
CA CYS A 57 -0.55 5.99 -6.49
C CYS A 57 -0.65 6.13 -8.00
N ASP A 58 -1.86 6.02 -8.53
CA ASP A 58 -2.13 6.00 -9.97
C ASP A 58 -2.56 7.39 -10.41
N HIS A 59 -1.70 8.10 -11.12
CA HIS A 59 -1.93 9.47 -11.63
C HIS A 59 -2.80 9.49 -12.88
N PHE A 60 -2.97 8.34 -13.55
CA PHE A 60 -3.84 8.22 -14.72
C PHE A 60 -5.31 8.03 -14.33
N ILE A 61 -5.56 7.17 -13.33
CA ILE A 61 -6.88 6.93 -12.72
C ILE A 61 -7.20 8.01 -11.68
N ASP A 62 -6.18 8.67 -11.14
CA ASP A 62 -6.24 9.65 -10.05
C ASP A 62 -6.72 9.00 -8.74
N GLU A 63 -6.03 7.93 -8.30
CA GLU A 63 -6.38 7.23 -7.06
C GLU A 63 -5.16 6.74 -6.26
N VAL A 64 -5.37 6.51 -4.95
CA VAL A 64 -4.47 5.73 -4.12
C VAL A 64 -5.18 4.47 -3.65
N CYS A 65 -4.64 3.31 -3.98
CA CYS A 65 -5.20 2.02 -3.57
C CYS A 65 -4.12 1.03 -3.10
N VAL A 66 -4.54 0.08 -2.26
CA VAL A 66 -3.67 -1.00 -1.77
C VAL A 66 -4.24 -2.32 -2.26
N LYS A 67 -3.42 -3.08 -2.99
CA LYS A 67 -3.76 -4.43 -3.45
C LYS A 67 -2.91 -5.45 -2.71
N SER A 68 -3.54 -6.46 -2.13
CA SER A 68 -2.88 -7.44 -1.29
C SER A 68 -3.36 -8.86 -1.59
N GLU A 69 -2.46 -9.82 -1.49
CA GLU A 69 -2.83 -11.24 -1.57
C GLU A 69 -3.46 -11.76 -0.26
N ILE A 70 -3.21 -11.06 0.86
CA ILE A 70 -3.76 -11.37 2.19
C ILE A 70 -4.71 -10.28 2.69
N GLU A 71 -5.57 -10.64 3.63
CA GLU A 71 -6.46 -9.67 4.28
C GLU A 71 -5.67 -8.76 5.23
N LEU A 72 -5.60 -7.47 4.89
CA LEU A 72 -4.85 -6.49 5.66
C LEU A 72 -5.60 -6.01 6.90
N LYS A 73 -6.93 -6.04 6.89
CA LYS A 73 -7.77 -5.48 7.97
C LYS A 73 -7.41 -6.03 9.36
N HIS A 74 -6.93 -7.27 9.45
CA HIS A 74 -6.52 -7.89 10.72
C HIS A 74 -5.26 -7.27 11.33
N PHE A 75 -4.38 -6.68 10.52
CA PHE A 75 -3.19 -5.98 10.99
C PHE A 75 -3.49 -4.55 11.44
N PHE A 76 -4.61 -3.99 10.96
CA PHE A 76 -5.05 -2.63 11.27
C PHE A 76 -6.27 -2.58 12.22
N GLY A 77 -6.72 -3.73 12.72
CA GLY A 77 -7.86 -3.84 13.62
C GLY A 77 -7.56 -3.23 14.99
N THR A 78 -8.19 -2.09 15.27
CA THR A 78 -8.38 -1.44 16.59
C THR A 78 -7.37 -1.82 17.67
N THR A 79 -6.29 -1.05 17.82
CA THR A 79 -5.83 -0.68 19.17
C THR A 79 -6.95 0.10 19.84
N GLY A 80 -7.87 -0.62 20.47
CA GLY A 80 -8.58 -0.08 21.62
C GLY A 80 -7.61 -0.11 22.78
N GLN A 81 -6.94 1.01 23.05
CA GLN A 81 -6.35 1.38 24.34
C GLN A 81 -6.40 2.89 24.47
#